data_AF-A0A2R6FWX1-F1
#
_entry.id   AF-A0A2R6FWX1-F1
#
_cell.length_a   1.000
_cell.length_b   1.000
_cell.length_c   1.000
_cell.angle_alpha   90.00
_cell.angle_beta   90.00
_cell.angle_gamma   90.00
#
_symmetry.space_group_name_H-M   'P 1'
#
loop_
_entity.id
_entity.type
_entity.pdbx_description
1 polymer ?
#
loop_
_entity_poly.entity_id
_entity_poly.type
_entity_poly.pdbx_seq_one_letter_code
_entity_poly.pdbx_strand_id
1 'polypeptide(L)'
;MANRTSASPDRARETADGVTTRALLGAGIFGFGFSGLIDVLLLHHVLQWHHLVSAIYPMDTLDGLRTNILADGLFSIGMVVIAGVGAGVVWRAERRTDVPLATRPLAGAAIIGLGGFDLFDVLVDHTLLGLHHAVSQGGRYDPHWAVVSLLIVLAGVYIYRTGTRDASETPGEG
;
A
#
# COMPACT_ATOMS: atom_id res chain seq x y z
N MET A 1 -36.67 31.04 18.94
CA MET A 1 -36.77 30.13 17.77
C MET A 1 -35.39 29.49 17.58
N ALA A 2 -35.17 28.30 18.15
CA ALA A 2 -33.86 27.64 18.13
C ALA A 2 -33.79 26.67 16.93
N ASN A 3 -32.91 26.96 15.98
CA ASN A 3 -32.69 26.15 14.79
C ASN A 3 -31.85 24.91 15.18
N ARG A 4 -32.52 23.78 15.42
CA ARG A 4 -31.88 22.47 15.62
C ARG A 4 -31.51 21.94 14.23
N THR A 5 -30.30 22.24 13.77
CA THR A 5 -29.71 21.55 12.62
C THR A 5 -29.50 20.09 13.00
N SER A 6 -30.44 19.23 12.61
CA SER A 6 -30.26 17.78 12.70
C SER A 6 -29.05 17.39 11.86
N ALA A 7 -27.96 16.99 12.52
CA ALA A 7 -26.85 16.35 11.83
C ALA A 7 -27.41 15.14 11.06
N SER A 8 -27.09 15.05 9.77
CA SER A 8 -27.54 13.92 8.93
C SER A 8 -27.08 12.60 9.57
N PRO A 9 -27.93 11.56 9.63
CA PRO A 9 -27.57 10.26 10.21
C PRO A 9 -26.34 9.63 9.55
N ASP A 10 -26.04 9.96 8.29
CA ASP A 10 -24.80 9.54 7.61
C ASP A 10 -23.55 10.15 8.23
N ARG A 11 -23.59 11.43 8.61
CA ARG A 11 -22.45 12.11 9.24
C ARG A 11 -22.22 11.59 10.67
N ALA A 12 -23.30 11.22 11.37
CA ALA A 12 -23.22 10.60 12.69
C ALA A 12 -22.68 9.16 12.62
N ARG A 13 -23.02 8.39 11.58
CA ARG A 13 -22.44 7.06 11.31
C ARG A 13 -20.97 7.14 10.92
N GLU A 14 -20.59 8.10 10.07
CA GLU A 14 -19.20 8.33 9.65
C GLU A 14 -18.27 8.70 10.82
N THR A 15 -18.80 9.36 11.86
CA THR A 15 -18.09 9.62 13.12
C THR A 15 -18.11 8.46 14.11
N ALA A 16 -19.11 7.58 14.04
CA ALA A 16 -19.29 6.48 15.00
C ALA A 16 -18.41 5.25 14.69
N ASP A 17 -18.02 5.01 13.44
CA ASP A 17 -17.13 3.90 13.03
C ASP A 17 -15.62 4.16 13.28
N GLY A 18 -15.26 5.27 13.95
CA GLY A 18 -13.91 5.55 14.45
C GLY A 18 -12.81 5.82 13.41
N VAL A 19 -13.02 5.53 12.12
CA VAL A 19 -12.06 5.80 11.04
C VAL A 19 -12.75 6.44 9.85
N THR A 20 -12.32 7.65 9.49
CA THR A 20 -12.82 8.32 8.28
C THR A 20 -12.35 7.60 7.02
N THR A 21 -13.20 7.55 5.98
CA THR A 21 -12.86 7.02 4.64
C THR A 21 -11.54 7.58 4.10
N ARG A 22 -11.26 8.85 4.38
CA ARG A 22 -10.01 9.52 3.99
C ARG A 22 -8.79 8.92 4.66
N ALA A 23 -8.87 8.56 5.94
CA ALA A 23 -7.77 7.93 6.65
C ALA A 23 -7.49 6.53 6.10
N LEU A 24 -8.54 5.76 5.77
CA LEU A 24 -8.39 4.44 5.13
C LEU A 24 -7.72 4.55 3.76
N LEU A 25 -8.16 5.51 2.93
CA LEU A 25 -7.53 5.78 1.63
C LEU A 25 -6.06 6.19 1.81
N GLY A 26 -5.78 7.08 2.76
CA GLY A 26 -4.42 7.50 3.08
C GLY A 26 -3.53 6.33 3.51
N ALA A 27 -4.04 5.42 4.35
CA ALA A 27 -3.31 4.24 4.78
C ALA A 27 -3.05 3.27 3.62
N GLY A 28 -4.02 3.05 2.73
CA GLY A 28 -3.82 2.25 1.52
C GLY A 28 -2.79 2.85 0.57
N ILE A 29 -2.84 4.16 0.33
CA ILE A 29 -1.85 4.87 -0.50
C ILE A 29 -0.45 4.76 0.14
N PHE A 30 -0.37 4.92 1.46
CA PHE A 30 0.89 4.74 2.19
C PHE A 30 1.45 3.33 1.99
N GLY A 31 0.62 2.31 2.18
CA GLY A 31 1.00 0.91 2.01
C GLY A 31 1.49 0.60 0.60
N PHE A 32 0.84 1.16 -0.42
CA PHE A 32 1.25 1.00 -1.83
C PHE A 32 2.66 1.55 -2.06
N GLY A 33 2.90 2.80 -1.67
CA GLY A 33 4.24 3.40 -1.81
C GLY A 33 5.28 2.68 -0.95
N PHE A 34 4.90 2.23 0.25
CA PHE A 34 5.82 1.51 1.13
C PHE A 34 6.21 0.14 0.58
N SER A 35 5.31 -0.59 -0.08
CA SER A 35 5.64 -1.87 -0.72
C SER A 35 6.70 -1.71 -1.81
N GLY A 36 6.54 -0.72 -2.68
CA GLY A 36 7.54 -0.45 -3.72
C GLY A 36 8.91 -0.08 -3.18
N LEU A 37 8.98 0.51 -1.99
CA LEU A 37 10.26 0.75 -1.30
C LEU A 37 10.85 -0.53 -0.71
N ILE A 38 10.02 -1.41 -0.15
CA ILE A 38 10.46 -2.73 0.33
C ILE A 38 11.01 -3.54 -0.83
N ASP A 39 10.32 -3.54 -1.97
CA ASP A 39 10.71 -4.23 -3.18
C ASP A 39 12.08 -3.77 -3.67
N VAL A 40 12.27 -2.47 -3.88
CA VAL A 40 13.57 -1.92 -4.29
C VAL A 40 14.66 -2.18 -3.23
N LEU A 41 14.36 -2.04 -1.94
CA LEU A 41 15.37 -2.28 -0.91
C LEU A 41 15.79 -3.75 -0.86
N LEU A 42 14.82 -4.66 -0.76
CA LEU A 42 15.08 -6.07 -0.51
C LEU A 42 15.40 -6.81 -1.81
N LEU A 43 14.56 -6.69 -2.83
CA LEU A 43 14.69 -7.48 -4.05
C LEU A 43 15.74 -6.89 -5.00
N HIS A 44 15.79 -5.56 -5.16
CA HIS A 44 16.75 -4.93 -6.07
C HIS A 44 18.14 -4.73 -5.46
N HIS A 45 18.23 -4.27 -4.20
CA HIS A 45 19.53 -3.92 -3.62
C HIS A 45 20.15 -5.01 -2.74
N VAL A 46 19.38 -5.64 -1.85
CA VAL A 46 19.93 -6.64 -0.92
C VAL A 46 20.09 -8.00 -1.61
N LEU A 47 19.02 -8.49 -2.23
CA LEU A 47 18.99 -9.80 -2.88
C LEU A 47 19.47 -9.73 -4.33
N GLN A 48 19.32 -8.56 -4.97
CA GLN A 48 19.73 -8.31 -6.35
C GLN A 48 19.12 -9.34 -7.32
N TRP A 49 17.89 -9.76 -7.07
CA TRP A 49 17.20 -10.75 -7.88
C TRP A 49 16.80 -10.18 -9.24
N HIS A 50 16.42 -8.91 -9.25
CA HIS A 50 16.08 -8.13 -10.43
C HIS A 50 16.24 -6.64 -10.12
N HIS A 51 16.34 -5.83 -11.17
CA HIS A 51 16.22 -4.38 -11.09
C HIS A 51 15.09 -3.93 -12.00
N LEU A 52 14.59 -2.69 -11.84
CA LEU A 52 13.39 -2.21 -12.52
C LEU A 52 13.42 -2.44 -14.03
N VAL A 53 14.57 -2.21 -14.67
CA VAL A 53 14.76 -2.29 -16.14
C VAL A 53 15.73 -3.40 -16.54
N SER A 54 15.89 -4.42 -15.70
CA SER A 54 16.87 -5.49 -15.88
C SER A 54 16.62 -6.40 -17.08
N ALA A 55 15.40 -6.39 -17.64
CA ALA A 55 15.13 -7.07 -18.92
C ALA A 55 15.66 -6.29 -20.14
N ILE A 56 15.96 -4.99 -19.96
CA ILE A 56 16.44 -4.08 -21.01
C ILE A 56 17.95 -3.84 -20.87
N TYR A 57 18.42 -3.67 -19.63
CA TYR A 57 19.82 -3.40 -19.31
C TYR A 57 20.43 -4.55 -18.50
N PRO A 58 21.52 -5.16 -18.97
CA PRO A 58 22.10 -6.34 -18.33
C PRO A 58 22.72 -6.02 -16.96
N MET A 59 22.43 -6.86 -15.97
CA MET A 59 22.89 -6.68 -14.58
C MET A 59 24.35 -7.10 -14.36
N ASP A 60 24.94 -7.85 -15.30
CA ASP A 60 26.31 -8.38 -15.24
C ASP A 60 27.37 -7.46 -15.87
N THR A 61 26.96 -6.28 -16.34
CA THR A 61 27.87 -5.24 -16.84
C THR A 61 27.83 -4.00 -15.95
N LEU A 62 28.96 -3.30 -15.82
CA LEU A 62 29.04 -2.10 -14.99
C LEU A 62 28.09 -1.00 -15.49
N ASP A 63 28.01 -0.79 -16.81
CA ASP A 63 27.17 0.26 -17.38
C ASP A 63 25.68 -0.09 -17.27
N GLY A 64 25.30 -1.35 -17.52
CA GLY A 64 23.92 -1.81 -17.32
C GLY A 64 23.50 -1.75 -15.85
N LEU A 65 24.38 -2.12 -14.91
CA LEU A 65 24.11 -2.00 -13.48
C LEU A 65 23.91 -0.54 -13.04
N ARG A 66 24.71 0.40 -13.56
CA ARG A 66 24.52 1.84 -13.29
C ARG A 66 23.16 2.34 -13.75
N THR A 67 22.71 1.93 -14.94
CA THR A 67 21.39 2.31 -15.45
C THR A 67 20.27 1.71 -14.61
N ASN A 68 20.40 0.44 -14.21
CA ASN A 68 19.44 -0.22 -13.33
C ASN A 68 19.31 0.48 -11.96
N ILE A 69 20.43 0.77 -11.30
CA ILE A 69 20.43 1.47 -10.01
C ILE A 69 19.84 2.88 -10.14
N LEU A 70 20.10 3.59 -11.24
CA LEU A 70 19.49 4.88 -11.51
C LEU A 70 17.96 4.76 -11.63
N ALA A 71 17.49 3.78 -12.39
CA ALA A 71 16.07 3.53 -12.59
C ALA A 71 15.38 3.18 -11.25
N ASP A 72 15.98 2.31 -10.44
CA ASP A 72 15.51 1.96 -9.09
C ASP A 72 15.42 3.19 -8.18
N GLY A 73 16.41 4.07 -8.24
CA GLY A 73 16.43 5.31 -7.46
C GLY A 73 15.30 6.27 -7.86
N LEU A 74 15.06 6.44 -9.17
CA LEU A 74 13.96 7.27 -9.68
C LEU A 74 12.60 6.70 -9.30
N PHE A 75 12.44 5.37 -9.41
CA PHE A 75 11.24 4.67 -8.96
C PHE A 75 11.02 4.84 -7.46
N SER A 76 12.08 4.70 -6.66
CA SER A 76 12.04 4.91 -5.21
C SER A 76 11.59 6.32 -4.85
N ILE A 77 12.04 7.35 -5.58
CA ILE A 77 11.55 8.73 -5.37
C ILE A 77 10.04 8.81 -5.58
N GLY A 78 9.53 8.19 -6.65
CA GLY A 78 8.09 8.09 -6.89
C GLY A 78 7.34 7.41 -5.74
N MET A 79 7.86 6.27 -5.27
CA MET A 79 7.27 5.52 -4.16
C MET A 79 7.34 6.28 -2.82
N VAL A 80 8.42 7.02 -2.54
CA VAL A 80 8.51 7.93 -1.38
C VAL A 80 7.44 9.02 -1.46
N VAL A 81 7.21 9.62 -2.63
CA VAL A 81 6.17 10.63 -2.81
C VAL A 81 4.79 10.04 -2.56
N ILE A 82 4.49 8.86 -3.11
CA ILE A 82 3.21 8.17 -2.89
C ILE A 82 3.02 7.86 -1.40
N ALA A 83 4.03 7.26 -0.76
CA ALA A 83 3.99 6.95 0.67
C ALA A 83 3.80 8.22 1.52
N GLY A 84 4.53 9.30 1.20
CA GLY A 84 4.42 10.59 1.87
C GLY A 84 3.04 11.24 1.72
N VAL A 85 2.42 11.15 0.54
CA VAL A 85 1.04 11.61 0.32
C VAL A 85 0.07 10.81 1.19
N GLY A 86 0.18 9.48 1.20
CA GLY A 86 -0.66 8.61 2.03
C GLY A 86 -0.53 8.93 3.52
N ALA A 87 0.70 9.05 4.01
CA ALA A 87 1.00 9.43 5.39
C ALA A 87 0.44 10.82 5.74
N GLY A 88 0.59 11.79 4.83
CA GLY A 88 0.05 13.15 5.00
C GLY A 88 -1.47 13.18 5.08
N VAL A 89 -2.16 12.31 4.33
CA VAL A 89 -3.61 12.16 4.40
C VAL A 89 -4.05 11.56 5.73
N VAL A 90 -3.38 10.50 6.20
CA VAL A 90 -3.65 9.89 7.52
C VAL A 90 -3.42 10.91 8.64
N TRP A 91 -2.28 11.62 8.60
CA TRP A 91 -1.94 12.67 9.56
C TRP A 91 -2.98 13.80 9.60
N ARG A 92 -3.45 14.25 8.43
CA ARG A 92 -4.49 15.28 8.37
C ARG A 92 -5.83 14.77 8.89
N ALA A 93 -6.15 13.50 8.70
CA ALA A 93 -7.36 12.90 9.22
C ALA A 93 -7.32 12.79 10.75
N GLU A 94 -6.18 12.39 11.32
CA GLU A 94 -5.94 12.33 12.76
C GLU A 94 -6.11 13.70 13.42
N ARG A 95 -5.53 14.76 12.84
CA ARG A 95 -5.69 16.14 13.36
C ARG A 95 -7.09 16.74 13.24
N ARG A 96 -8.03 16.06 12.57
CA ARG A 96 -9.40 16.54 12.32
C ARG A 96 -10.45 15.79 13.12
N THR A 97 -10.04 14.82 13.93
CA THR A 97 -10.93 14.03 14.77
C THR A 97 -10.59 14.26 16.24
N ASP A 98 -11.61 14.33 17.08
CA ASP A 98 -11.45 14.43 18.54
C ASP A 98 -11.25 13.05 19.19
N VAL A 99 -11.49 11.98 18.43
CA VAL A 99 -11.26 10.58 18.84
C VAL A 99 -10.10 9.97 18.05
N PRO A 100 -9.22 9.18 18.68
CA PRO A 100 -8.14 8.49 17.99
C PRO A 100 -8.66 7.59 16.87
N LEU A 101 -7.95 7.56 15.74
CA LEU A 101 -8.30 6.67 14.63
C LEU A 101 -8.11 5.20 15.04
N ALA A 102 -9.07 4.34 14.69
CA ALA A 102 -8.93 2.91 14.96
C ALA A 102 -7.75 2.31 14.17
N THR A 103 -6.83 1.69 14.91
CA THR A 103 -5.54 1.22 14.38
C THR A 103 -5.69 -0.03 13.51
N ARG A 104 -6.55 -0.99 13.88
CA ARG A 104 -6.77 -2.24 13.12
C ARG A 104 -7.28 -1.97 11.69
N PRO A 105 -8.34 -1.18 11.47
CA PRO A 105 -8.78 -0.85 10.11
C PRO A 105 -7.73 -0.10 9.28
N LEU A 106 -6.96 0.81 9.90
CA LEU A 106 -5.85 1.50 9.22
C LEU A 106 -4.73 0.53 8.82
N ALA A 107 -4.33 -0.39 9.71
CA ALA A 107 -3.34 -1.41 9.41
C ALA A 107 -3.82 -2.34 8.29
N GLY A 108 -5.10 -2.76 8.34
CA GLY A 108 -5.72 -3.54 7.26
C GLY A 108 -5.69 -2.81 5.93
N ALA A 109 -6.03 -1.52 5.90
CA ALA A 109 -5.96 -0.70 4.69
C ALA A 109 -4.53 -0.54 4.16
N ALA A 110 -3.54 -0.34 5.04
CA ALA A 110 -2.13 -0.30 4.63
C ALA A 110 -1.65 -1.63 4.04
N ILE A 111 -2.03 -2.77 4.61
CA ILE A 111 -1.69 -4.10 4.07
C ILE A 111 -2.37 -4.35 2.72
N ILE A 112 -3.62 -3.90 2.53
CA ILE A 112 -4.28 -3.92 1.23
C ILE A 112 -3.48 -3.10 0.21
N GLY A 113 -3.01 -1.91 0.61
CA GLY A 113 -2.11 -1.09 -0.21
C GLY A 113 -0.83 -1.82 -0.61
N LEU A 114 -0.22 -2.52 0.35
CA LEU A 114 0.99 -3.30 0.17
C LEU A 114 0.81 -4.36 -0.92
N GLY A 115 -0.17 -5.25 -0.75
CA GLY A 115 -0.47 -6.27 -1.77
C GLY A 115 -1.01 -5.69 -3.09
N GLY A 116 -1.60 -4.49 -3.04
CA GLY A 116 -2.04 -3.76 -4.24
C GLY A 116 -0.88 -3.29 -5.12
N PHE A 117 0.23 -2.87 -4.52
CA PHE A 117 1.46 -2.59 -5.26
C PHE A 117 2.06 -3.86 -5.83
N ASP A 118 2.18 -4.94 -5.05
CA ASP A 118 2.76 -6.20 -5.55
C ASP A 118 1.95 -6.73 -6.74
N LEU A 119 0.63 -6.59 -6.70
CA LEU A 119 -0.23 -6.97 -7.83
C LEU A 119 -0.06 -6.01 -9.01
N PHE A 120 0.13 -4.71 -8.76
CA PHE A 120 0.41 -3.74 -9.81
C PHE A 120 1.72 -4.08 -10.52
N ASP A 121 2.79 -4.35 -9.78
CA ASP A 121 4.09 -4.75 -10.34
C ASP A 121 3.95 -6.02 -11.18
N VAL A 122 3.32 -7.06 -10.61
CA VAL A 122 3.09 -8.32 -11.33
C VAL A 122 2.25 -8.12 -12.58
N LEU A 123 1.25 -7.24 -12.62
CA LEU A 123 0.42 -7.06 -13.81
C LEU A 123 1.03 -6.08 -14.82
N VAL A 124 1.58 -4.97 -14.35
CA VAL A 124 2.01 -3.87 -15.19
C VAL A 124 3.47 -4.04 -15.56
N ASP A 125 4.36 -4.02 -14.58
CA ASP A 125 5.80 -3.95 -14.83
C ASP A 125 6.34 -5.28 -15.37
N HIS A 126 5.87 -6.40 -14.83
CA HIS A 126 6.29 -7.72 -15.25
C HIS A 126 5.66 -8.20 -16.58
N THR A 127 4.41 -7.82 -16.87
CA THR A 127 3.62 -8.59 -17.86
C THR A 127 3.10 -7.75 -19.00
N LEU A 128 2.66 -6.53 -18.71
CA LEU A 128 2.29 -5.57 -19.73
C LEU A 128 3.54 -4.91 -20.34
N LEU A 129 4.44 -4.45 -19.47
CA LEU A 129 5.64 -3.70 -19.88
C LEU A 129 6.87 -4.60 -20.04
N GLY A 130 6.95 -5.69 -19.28
CA GLY A 130 8.07 -6.63 -19.33
C GLY A 130 9.41 -5.98 -18.96
N LEU A 131 9.40 -5.05 -18.01
CA LEU A 131 10.58 -4.26 -17.63
C LEU A 131 11.64 -5.11 -16.91
N HIS A 132 11.19 -6.13 -16.18
CA HIS A 132 12.04 -7.07 -15.46
C HIS A 132 11.34 -8.42 -15.29
N HIS A 133 12.02 -9.37 -14.64
CA HIS A 133 11.47 -10.67 -14.26
C HIS A 133 11.84 -10.95 -12.81
N ALA A 134 10.87 -11.37 -12.00
CA ALA A 134 11.04 -11.54 -10.55
C ALA A 134 12.25 -12.41 -10.14
N VAL A 135 12.62 -13.39 -10.97
CA VAL A 135 13.84 -14.17 -10.81
C VAL A 135 14.68 -14.13 -12.09
N SER A 136 15.97 -13.85 -11.91
CA SER A 136 16.98 -13.78 -12.98
C SER A 136 17.19 -15.10 -13.77
N GLN A 137 16.55 -16.19 -13.37
CA GLN A 137 16.70 -17.53 -13.98
C GLN A 137 15.76 -17.81 -15.17
N GLY A 138 15.28 -16.79 -15.88
CA GLY A 138 14.65 -16.97 -17.20
C GLY A 138 13.23 -17.56 -17.19
N GLY A 139 12.53 -17.53 -16.06
CA GLY A 139 11.11 -17.83 -16.01
C GLY A 139 10.29 -16.66 -16.57
N ARG A 140 9.77 -16.80 -17.80
CA ARG A 140 8.72 -15.90 -18.30
C ARG A 140 7.49 -16.12 -17.41
N TYR A 141 7.26 -15.19 -16.49
CA TYR A 141 6.08 -15.12 -15.64
C TYR A 141 6.05 -16.17 -14.53
N ASP A 142 6.14 -15.73 -13.28
CA ASP A 142 5.91 -16.63 -12.15
C ASP A 142 4.55 -16.31 -11.49
N PRO A 143 3.48 -17.06 -11.82
CA PRO A 143 2.12 -16.78 -11.33
C PRO A 143 2.02 -16.86 -9.81
N HIS A 144 3.02 -17.45 -9.14
CA HIS A 144 3.07 -17.50 -7.68
C HIS A 144 3.19 -16.11 -7.06
N TRP A 145 3.82 -15.12 -7.72
CA TRP A 145 3.88 -13.76 -7.20
C TRP A 145 2.50 -13.12 -7.16
N ALA A 146 1.67 -13.31 -8.21
CA ALA A 146 0.27 -12.87 -8.19
C ALA A 146 -0.53 -13.51 -7.03
N VAL A 147 -0.28 -14.79 -6.74
CA VAL A 147 -0.91 -15.49 -5.61
C VAL A 147 -0.45 -14.88 -4.28
N VAL A 148 0.84 -14.62 -4.11
CA VAL A 148 1.37 -13.96 -2.89
C VAL A 148 0.75 -12.57 -2.72
N SER A 149 0.71 -11.74 -3.77
CA SER A 149 0.06 -10.43 -3.73
C SER A 149 -1.41 -10.54 -3.31
N LEU A 150 -2.15 -11.50 -3.88
CA LEU A 150 -3.55 -11.72 -3.53
C LEU A 150 -3.70 -12.17 -2.07
N LEU A 151 -2.83 -13.04 -1.56
CA LEU A 151 -2.84 -13.46 -0.17
C LEU A 151 -2.59 -12.28 0.78
N ILE A 152 -1.68 -11.37 0.43
CA ILE A 152 -1.44 -10.14 1.20
C ILE A 152 -2.70 -9.26 1.20
N VAL A 153 -3.31 -9.04 0.04
CA VAL A 153 -4.58 -8.28 -0.06
C VAL A 153 -5.68 -8.92 0.80
N LEU A 154 -5.85 -10.24 0.72
CA LEU A 154 -6.85 -10.96 1.51
C LEU A 154 -6.58 -10.88 3.02
N ALA A 155 -5.31 -10.95 3.45
CA ALA A 155 -4.93 -10.74 4.83
C ALA A 155 -5.27 -9.32 5.31
N GLY A 156 -5.00 -8.30 4.48
CA GLY A 156 -5.38 -6.92 4.75
C GLY A 156 -6.90 -6.73 4.87
N VAL A 157 -7.67 -7.35 3.97
CA VAL A 157 -9.15 -7.37 4.03
C VAL A 157 -9.65 -8.05 5.30
N TYR A 158 -9.02 -9.16 5.70
CA TYR A 158 -9.37 -9.86 6.93
C TYR A 158 -9.13 -8.98 8.17
N ILE A 159 -7.95 -8.36 8.28
CA ILE A 159 -7.58 -7.46 9.40
C ILE A 159 -8.50 -6.23 9.44
N TYR A 160 -8.82 -5.66 8.28
CA TYR A 160 -9.77 -4.55 8.18
C TYR A 160 -11.15 -4.95 8.73
N ARG A 161 -11.68 -6.10 8.30
CA ARG A 161 -13.02 -6.57 8.69
C ARG A 161 -13.13 -6.94 10.15
N THR A 162 -12.09 -7.52 10.74
CA THR A 162 -12.10 -7.83 12.19
C THR A 162 -12.02 -6.57 13.02
N GLY A 163 -11.20 -5.59 12.60
CA GLY A 163 -11.10 -4.29 13.27
C GLY A 163 -12.41 -3.49 13.28
N THR A 164 -13.22 -3.58 12.21
CA THR A 164 -14.53 -2.91 12.16
C THR A 164 -15.59 -3.59 13.03
N ARG A 165 -15.48 -4.92 13.25
CA ARG A 165 -16.42 -5.67 14.08
C ARG A 165 -16.23 -5.34 15.56
N ASP A 166 -14.99 -5.31 16.03
CA ASP A 166 -14.66 -4.96 17.41
C ASP A 166 -15.18 -3.56 17.80
N ALA A 167 -15.13 -2.60 16.87
CA ALA A 167 -15.66 -1.25 17.08
C ALA A 167 -17.20 -1.25 17.25
N SER A 168 -17.90 -2.13 16.54
CA SER A 168 -19.37 -2.25 16.63
C SER A 168 -19.87 -3.02 17.86
N GLU A 169 -19.01 -3.87 18.45
CA GLU A 169 -19.32 -4.70 19.62
C GLU A 169 -18.99 -4.03 20.96
N THR A 170 -18.50 -2.77 20.94
CA THR A 170 -18.32 -1.95 22.15
C THR A 170 -19.47 -0.92 22.39
N PRO A 171 -20.75 -1.29 22.57
CA PRO A 171 -21.74 -0.37 23.15
C PRO A 171 -21.55 -0.23 24.66
N GLY A 172 -21.06 0.94 25.09
CA GLY A 172 -21.27 1.53 26.42
C GLY A 172 -21.16 0.60 27.63
N GLU A 173 -19.95 0.42 28.17
CA GLU A 173 -19.80 0.05 29.58
C GLU A 173 -19.67 1.32 30.43
N GLY A 174 -20.68 1.57 31.28
CA GLY A 174 -20.58 2.28 32.56
C GLY A 174 -20.66 3.80 32.55
#